data_AF-A0A7X5P9K3-F1
#
_entry.id   AF-A0A7X5P9K3-F1
#
_cell.length_a   1.000
_cell.length_b   1.000
_cell.length_c   1.000
_cell.angle_alpha   90.00
_cell.angle_beta   90.00
_cell.angle_gamma   90.00
#
_symmetry.space_group_name_H-M   'P 1'
#
loop_
_entity.id
_entity.type
_entity.pdbx_description
1 polymer ?
#
loop_
_entity_poly.entity_id
_entity_poly.type
_entity_poly.pdbx_seq_one_letter_code
_entity_poly.pdbx_strand_id
1 'polypeptide(L)'
;MIYLILTSVFLGALGQILVKYGAVNLTLNFSPAHFLPSIVSILKNIPVMAGIISYGFSFLLWIKVLSKVELSYAYPMVSLGYVLIMIFSYFFFKENITPIRIVGVALIMIGVVLVARS
;
A
#
# COMPACT_ATOMS: atom_id res chain seq x y z
N MET A 1 -19.25 -0.66 -7.30
CA MET A 1 -17.91 -1.25 -7.46
C MET A 1 -16.80 -0.27 -7.13
N ILE A 2 -16.88 1.00 -7.55
CA ILE A 2 -15.86 2.01 -7.22
C ILE A 2 -15.55 2.13 -5.71
N TYR A 3 -16.56 2.06 -4.84
CA TYR A 3 -16.35 2.09 -3.39
C TYR A 3 -15.50 0.90 -2.90
N LEU A 4 -15.63 -0.30 -3.47
CA LEU A 4 -14.79 -1.45 -3.11
C LEU A 4 -13.34 -1.25 -3.55
N ILE A 5 -13.14 -0.61 -4.70
CA ILE A 5 -11.81 -0.24 -5.22
C ILE A 5 -11.17 0.80 -4.29
N LEU A 6 -11.89 1.86 -3.94
CA LEU A 6 -11.35 2.91 -3.07
C LEU A 6 -11.03 2.36 -1.68
N THR A 7 -11.91 1.52 -1.11
CA THR A 7 -11.66 0.88 0.18
C THR A 7 -10.48 -0.09 0.12
N SER A 8 -10.34 -0.90 -0.93
CA SER A 8 -9.18 -1.81 -1.06
C SER A 8 -7.88 -1.03 -1.18
N VAL A 9 -7.82 -0.02 -2.06
CA VAL A 9 -6.64 0.83 -2.24
C VAL A 9 -6.27 1.55 -0.94
N PHE A 10 -7.25 2.05 -0.19
CA PHE A 10 -7.03 2.69 1.09
C PHE A 10 -6.48 1.72 2.15
N LEU A 11 -7.09 0.55 2.31
CA LEU A 11 -6.61 -0.50 3.22
C LEU A 11 -5.23 -1.02 2.84
N GLY A 12 -4.93 -1.10 1.54
CA GLY A 12 -3.63 -1.47 1.01
C GLY A 12 -2.56 -0.43 1.37
N ALA A 13 -2.85 0.86 1.15
CA ALA A 13 -1.97 1.95 1.53
C ALA A 13 -1.74 2.01 3.05
N LEU A 14 -2.80 1.93 3.85
CA LEU A 14 -2.69 1.83 5.31
C LEU A 14 -1.84 0.63 5.74
N GLY A 15 -2.07 -0.53 5.13
CA GLY A 15 -1.31 -1.75 5.40
C GLY A 15 0.19 -1.55 5.19
N GLN A 16 0.57 -0.94 4.06
CA GLN A 16 1.97 -0.63 3.75
C GLN A 16 2.60 0.34 4.76
N ILE A 17 1.86 1.36 5.21
CA ILE A 17 2.35 2.32 6.22
C ILE A 17 2.56 1.63 7.56
N LEU A 18 1.63 0.78 8.00
CA LEU A 18 1.76 0.03 9.26
C LEU A 18 2.94 -0.97 9.22
N VAL A 19 3.10 -1.68 8.10
CA VAL A 19 4.26 -2.56 7.88
C VAL A 19 5.55 -1.75 7.93
N LYS A 20 5.62 -0.62 7.22
CA LYS A 20 6.80 0.27 7.25
C LYS A 20 7.10 0.74 8.66
N TYR A 21 6.09 1.16 9.41
CA TYR A 21 6.23 1.66 10.78
C TYR A 21 6.83 0.61 11.71
N GLY A 22 6.35 -0.63 11.64
CA GLY A 22 6.89 -1.72 12.44
C GLY A 22 8.26 -2.22 11.96
N ALA A 23 8.49 -2.28 10.64
CA ALA A 23 9.70 -2.80 10.04
C ALA A 23 10.95 -1.96 10.35
N VAL A 24 10.82 -0.65 10.56
CA VAL A 24 11.94 0.23 10.96
C VAL A 24 12.59 -0.22 12.27
N ASN A 25 11.85 -0.89 13.16
CA ASN A 25 12.33 -1.35 14.46
C ASN A 25 12.76 -2.83 14.47
N LEU A 26 12.75 -3.50 13.31
CA LEU A 26 13.11 -4.91 13.20
C LEU A 26 14.54 -5.09 12.69
N THR A 27 15.33 -5.88 13.41
CA THR A 27 16.63 -6.36 12.93
C THR A 27 16.44 -7.70 12.22
N LEU A 28 16.23 -7.65 10.91
CA LEU A 28 16.00 -8.85 10.09
C LEU A 28 17.31 -9.37 9.52
N ASN A 29 17.59 -10.65 9.73
CA ASN A 29 18.72 -11.34 9.11
C ASN A 29 18.25 -12.69 8.56
N PHE A 30 18.22 -12.81 7.22
CA PHE A 30 17.74 -13.99 6.52
C PHE A 30 18.81 -15.06 6.26
N SER A 31 19.94 -15.00 6.97
CA SER A 31 20.90 -16.11 7.04
C SER A 31 20.24 -17.36 7.64
N PRO A 32 20.63 -18.59 7.24
CA PRO A 32 20.04 -19.84 7.75
C PRO A 32 19.97 -19.91 9.29
N ALA A 33 20.97 -19.36 9.99
CA ALA A 33 21.01 -19.35 11.46
C ALA A 33 20.03 -18.36 12.11
N HIS A 34 19.64 -17.29 11.40
CA HIS A 34 18.80 -16.21 11.92
C HIS A 34 17.44 -16.11 11.24
N PHE A 35 17.13 -17.02 10.31
CA PHE A 35 15.87 -17.05 9.58
C PHE A 35 14.67 -17.21 10.52
N LEU A 36 14.67 -18.25 11.36
CA LEU A 36 13.56 -18.53 12.28
C LEU A 36 13.36 -17.40 13.31
N PRO A 37 14.42 -16.87 13.99
CA PRO A 37 14.29 -15.68 14.84
C PRO A 37 13.72 -14.46 14.12
N SER A 38 14.14 -14.19 12.88
CA SER A 38 13.64 -13.06 12.08
C SER A 38 12.14 -13.19 11.79
N ILE A 39 11.67 -14.39 11.40
CA ILE A 39 10.23 -14.63 11.21
C ILE A 39 9.45 -14.43 12.51
N VAL A 40 9.94 -14.95 13.64
CA VAL A 40 9.28 -14.75 14.94
C VAL A 40 9.22 -13.26 15.32
N SER A 41 10.28 -12.49 15.02
CA SER A 41 10.30 -11.04 15.29
C SER A 41 9.26 -10.28 14.46
N ILE A 42 9.07 -10.67 13.20
CA ILE A 42 8.01 -10.13 12.32
C ILE A 42 6.63 -10.45 12.90
N LEU A 43 6.40 -11.72 13.27
CA LEU A 43 5.10 -12.17 13.78
C LEU A 43 4.72 -11.53 15.12
N LYS A 44 5.70 -11.19 15.95
CA LYS A 44 5.48 -10.52 17.25
C LYS A 44 5.32 -8.99 17.12
N ASN A 45 5.66 -8.41 15.98
CA ASN A 45 5.58 -6.97 15.78
C ASN A 45 4.13 -6.56 15.45
N ILE A 46 3.46 -5.93 16.42
CA ILE A 46 2.04 -5.57 16.32
C ILE A 46 1.75 -4.67 15.11
N PRO A 47 2.50 -3.56 14.85
CA PRO A 47 2.28 -2.76 13.65
C PRO A 47 2.43 -3.54 12.34
N VAL A 48 3.45 -4.40 12.22
CA VAL A 48 3.61 -5.25 11.04
C VAL A 48 2.43 -6.19 10.87
N MET A 49 1.99 -6.85 11.95
CA MET A 49 0.86 -7.77 11.90
C MET A 49 -0.45 -7.06 11.52
N ALA A 50 -0.72 -5.90 12.11
CA ALA A 50 -1.87 -5.08 11.75
C ALA A 50 -1.82 -4.65 10.28
N GLY A 51 -0.63 -4.29 9.78
CA GLY A 51 -0.41 -3.96 8.39
C GLY A 51 -0.64 -5.14 7.43
N ILE A 52 -0.16 -6.34 7.79
CA ILE A 52 -0.39 -7.58 7.03
C ILE A 52 -1.89 -7.90 6.97
N ILE A 53 -2.61 -7.79 8.10
CA ILE A 53 -4.05 -8.03 8.15
C ILE A 53 -4.80 -7.02 7.27
N SER A 54 -4.47 -5.73 7.38
CA SER A 54 -5.06 -4.67 6.53
C SER A 54 -4.81 -4.92 5.05
N TYR A 55 -3.58 -5.28 4.68
CA TYR A 55 -3.22 -5.59 3.30
C TYR A 55 -3.91 -6.87 2.80
N GLY A 56 -4.07 -7.87 3.66
CA GLY A 56 -4.84 -9.09 3.38
C GLY A 56 -6.30 -8.78 3.10
N PHE A 57 -6.96 -7.97 3.94
CA PHE A 57 -8.34 -7.53 3.69
C PHE A 57 -8.47 -6.71 2.40
N SER A 58 -7.54 -5.80 2.15
CA SER A 58 -7.44 -5.09 0.86
C SER A 58 -7.43 -6.08 -0.31
N PHE A 59 -6.59 -7.12 -0.24
CA PHE A 59 -6.49 -8.11 -1.30
C PHE A 59 -7.77 -8.94 -1.48
N LEU A 60 -8.46 -9.30 -0.40
CA LEU A 60 -9.76 -9.97 -0.48
C LEU A 60 -10.81 -9.11 -1.20
N LEU A 61 -10.85 -7.81 -0.91
CA LEU A 61 -11.72 -6.87 -1.62
C LEU A 61 -11.30 -6.73 -3.09
N TRP A 62 -9.99 -6.73 -3.36
CA TRP A 62 -9.45 -6.66 -4.71
C TRP A 62 -9.84 -7.87 -5.56
N ILE A 63 -9.80 -9.10 -5.00
CA ILE A 63 -10.29 -10.31 -5.69
C ILE A 63 -11.76 -10.12 -6.09
N LYS A 64 -12.61 -9.61 -5.18
CA LYS A 64 -14.02 -9.35 -5.48
C LYS A 64 -14.18 -8.32 -6.61
N VAL A 65 -13.39 -7.24 -6.62
CA VAL A 65 -13.39 -6.26 -7.72
C VAL A 65 -13.04 -6.92 -9.05
N LEU A 66 -11.94 -7.68 -9.11
CA LEU A 66 -11.46 -8.30 -10.35
C LEU A 66 -12.42 -9.38 -10.88
N SER A 67 -13.22 -9.99 -10.02
CA SER A 67 -14.28 -10.93 -10.45
C SER A 67 -15.46 -10.26 -11.17
N LYS A 68 -15.56 -8.91 -11.15
CA LYS A 68 -16.72 -8.15 -11.65
C LYS A 68 -16.36 -7.01 -12.60
N VAL A 69 -15.09 -6.65 -12.69
CA VAL A 69 -14.61 -5.48 -13.43
C VAL A 69 -13.33 -5.86 -14.14
N GLU A 70 -13.16 -5.39 -15.37
CA GLU A 70 -11.94 -5.61 -16.14
C GLU A 70 -10.72 -5.03 -15.42
N LEU A 71 -9.61 -5.78 -15.47
CA LEU A 71 -8.36 -5.37 -14.84
C LEU A 71 -7.86 -4.04 -15.41
N SER A 72 -7.98 -3.82 -16.73
CA SER A 72 -7.61 -2.57 -17.42
C SER A 72 -8.35 -1.34 -16.88
N TYR A 73 -9.59 -1.50 -16.43
CA TYR A 73 -10.38 -0.42 -15.82
C TYR A 73 -10.07 -0.25 -14.33
N ALA A 74 -9.91 -1.35 -13.58
CA ALA A 74 -9.71 -1.30 -12.13
C ALA A 74 -8.28 -0.90 -11.74
N TYR A 75 -7.27 -1.38 -12.47
CA TYR A 75 -5.86 -1.19 -12.14
C TYR A 75 -5.40 0.27 -12.10
N PRO A 76 -5.84 1.18 -13.00
CA PRO A 76 -5.53 2.61 -12.91
C PRO A 76 -5.89 3.22 -11.54
N MET A 77 -6.99 2.78 -10.93
CA MET A 77 -7.43 3.28 -9.63
C MET A 77 -6.47 2.93 -8.48
N VAL A 78 -5.63 1.90 -8.64
CA VAL A 78 -4.59 1.55 -7.66
C VAL A 78 -3.57 2.68 -7.52
N SER A 79 -3.40 3.51 -8.56
CA SER A 79 -2.50 4.67 -8.54
C SER A 79 -2.89 5.72 -7.50
N LEU A 80 -4.16 5.76 -7.05
CA LEU A 80 -4.58 6.56 -5.90
C LEU A 80 -3.80 6.19 -4.63
N GLY A 81 -3.32 4.95 -4.55
CA GLY A 81 -2.43 4.47 -3.50
C GLY A 81 -1.13 5.28 -3.41
N TYR A 82 -0.58 5.78 -4.52
CA TYR A 82 0.60 6.65 -4.49
C TYR A 82 0.33 7.97 -3.76
N VAL A 83 -0.85 8.56 -3.97
CA VAL A 83 -1.28 9.78 -3.29
C VAL A 83 -1.43 9.50 -1.79
N LEU A 84 -2.11 8.41 -1.43
CA LEU A 84 -2.32 8.02 -0.03
C LEU A 84 -0.99 7.73 0.69
N ILE A 85 -0.09 6.97 0.07
CA ILE A 85 1.22 6.67 0.63
C ILE A 85 2.04 7.95 0.79
N MET A 86 2.05 8.85 -0.19
CA MET A 86 2.74 10.14 -0.06
C MET A 86 2.22 10.95 1.14
N ILE A 87 0.90 11.07 1.27
CA ILE A 87 0.25 11.79 2.37
C ILE A 87 0.60 11.15 3.71
N PHE A 88 0.42 9.84 3.84
CA PHE A 88 0.72 9.12 5.07
C PHE A 88 2.21 9.18 5.41
N SER A 89 3.11 9.01 4.44
CA SER A 89 4.55 9.11 4.69
C SER A 89 4.96 10.49 5.20
N TYR A 90 4.35 11.56 4.71
CA TYR A 90 4.58 12.90 5.25
C TYR A 90 4.09 13.04 6.70
N PHE A 91 2.90 12.53 7.02
CA PHE A 91 2.35 12.66 8.36
C PHE A 91 3.04 11.77 9.40
N PHE A 92 3.24 10.49 9.08
CA PHE A 92 3.76 9.46 10.01
C PHE A 92 5.28 9.39 10.05
N PHE A 93 5.97 9.57 8.93
CA PHE A 93 7.43 9.43 8.84
C PHE A 93 8.15 10.76 8.68
N LYS A 94 7.41 11.88 8.54
CA LYS A 94 7.98 13.21 8.29
C LYS A 94 8.94 13.22 7.09
N GLU A 95 8.64 12.38 6.09
CA GLU A 95 9.42 12.34 4.85
C GLU A 95 9.32 13.69 4.12
N ASN A 96 10.47 14.18 3.64
CA ASN A 96 10.51 15.35 2.78
C ASN A 96 9.87 15.02 1.43
N ILE A 97 8.69 15.55 1.16
CA ILE A 97 8.06 15.47 -0.16
C ILE A 97 8.73 16.50 -1.06
N THR A 98 9.52 16.02 -2.02
CA THR A 98 10.15 16.90 -3.00
C THR A 98 9.13 17.42 -4.01
N PRO A 99 9.30 18.64 -4.56
CA PRO A 99 8.43 19.18 -5.60
C PRO A 99 8.32 18.26 -6.82
N ILE A 100 9.42 17.59 -7.19
CA ILE A 100 9.45 16.62 -8.30
C ILE A 100 8.52 15.41 -8.04
N ARG A 101 8.43 14.94 -6.79
CA ARG A 101 7.54 13.83 -6.42
C ARG A 101 6.07 14.26 -6.55
N ILE A 102 5.74 15.49 -6.19
CA ILE A 102 4.38 16.05 -6.34
C ILE A 102 4.00 16.12 -7.82
N VAL A 103 4.88 16.66 -8.67
CA VAL A 103 4.64 16.74 -10.12
C VAL A 103 4.47 15.33 -10.72
N GLY A 104 5.33 14.38 -10.34
CA GLY A 104 5.22 12.99 -10.79
C GLY A 104 3.89 12.35 -10.41
N VAL A 105 3.43 12.52 -9.17
CA VAL A 105 2.11 12.02 -8.74
C VAL A 105 0.97 12.72 -9.48
N ALA A 106 1.06 14.03 -9.72
CA ALA A 106 0.07 14.76 -10.51
C ALA A 106 -0.04 14.22 -11.94
N LEU A 107 1.09 13.92 -12.60
CA LEU A 107 1.11 13.32 -13.94
C LEU A 107 0.50 11.91 -13.96
N ILE A 108 0.80 11.08 -12.94
CA ILE A 108 0.17 9.77 -12.78
C ILE A 108 -1.35 9.93 -12.68
N MET A 109 -1.82 10.87 -11.85
CA MET A 109 -3.26 11.12 -11.67
C MET A 109 -3.94 11.59 -12.96
N ILE A 110 -3.28 12.42 -13.77
CA ILE A 110 -3.78 12.79 -15.09
C ILE A 110 -3.94 11.55 -15.97
N GLY A 111 -2.91 10.69 -16.01
CA GLY A 111 -2.97 9.42 -16.76
C GLY A 111 -4.14 8.53 -16.33
N VAL A 112 -4.39 8.41 -15.02
CA VAL A 112 -5.53 7.66 -14.48
C VAL A 112 -6.86 8.22 -14.96
N VAL A 113 -7.02 9.55 -14.96
CA VAL A 113 -8.26 10.20 -15.43
C VAL A 113 -8.46 9.96 -16.93
N LEU A 114 -7.40 9.98 -17.72
CA LEU A 114 -7.48 9.69 -19.16
C LEU A 114 -7.91 8.24 -19.42
N VAL A 115 -7.30 7.26 -18.74
CA VAL A 115 -7.68 5.84 -18.87
C VAL A 115 -9.09 5.57 -18.34
N ALA A 116 -9.51 6.25 -17.27
CA ALA A 116 -10.86 6.11 -16.76
C ALA A 116 -11.95 6.68 -17.70
N ARG A 117 -11.56 7.48 -18.69
CA ARG A 117 -12.45 8.12 -19.67
C ARG A 117 -12.37 7.51 -21.08
N SER A 118 -11.45 6.56 -21.31
CA SER A 118 -11.35 5.79 -22.57
C SER A 118 -12.27 4.57 -22.54
#